data_AF-E1X2H5-F1
#
_entry.id   AF-E1X2H5-F1
#
_cell.length_a   1.000
_cell.length_b   1.000
_cell.length_c   1.000
_cell.angle_alpha   90.00
_cell.angle_beta   90.00
_cell.angle_gamma   90.00
#
_symmetry.space_group_name_H-M   'P 1'
#
loop_
_entity.id
_entity.type
_entity.pdbx_description
1 polymer ?
#
loop_
_entity_poly.entity_id
_entity_poly.type
_entity_poly.pdbx_seq_one_letter_code
_entity_poly.pdbx_strand_id
1 'polypeptide(L)'
;MTPRKLIQFSLICFFSLGSISCSKSEKPIIKDLQVSAAKSESLTKNTVQSESRRPQSESSSGQVLHGLGLEDYEKVAKQIFLVKEAMSEEFPVGDGLTFTMYILRYLSEVGDYILTNEDISNLLVAFEKISGEKLDETIYETVAQIKKLKFGKNSGKYAVEIFAFNKKEGVLIPINEVSEEGMVQEIKYARIKDKAEIIFDDVDSKLEIKALKRFLTEKITIPLVSDSMLPPLNQLHKDIKYDVENYIDNTKIIPLEIKTKGIYIKVDTSTVFNNMKFYLRTLYTLPGRKKDGAAIPSLVMRIRAKLVNVKISIDQ
;
A
#
# COMPACT_ATOMS: atom_id res chain seq x y z
N MET A 1 -45.11 -18.69 1.70
CA MET A 1 -46.04 -17.85 0.91
C MET A 1 -46.32 -16.59 1.70
N THR A 2 -46.11 -15.43 1.07
CA THR A 2 -46.39 -14.06 1.58
C THR A 2 -47.85 -13.92 2.02
N PRO A 3 -48.20 -13.01 2.98
CA PRO A 3 -48.39 -11.59 2.61
C PRO A 3 -48.27 -10.50 3.72
N ARG A 4 -48.08 -9.26 3.22
CA ARG A 4 -48.65 -7.96 3.67
C ARG A 4 -48.10 -7.20 4.88
N LYS A 5 -47.57 -6.00 4.59
CA LYS A 5 -48.09 -4.64 4.92
C LYS A 5 -47.02 -3.64 4.42
N LEU A 6 -47.19 -2.84 3.35
CA LEU A 6 -48.17 -1.77 3.08
C LEU A 6 -48.34 -0.80 4.25
N ILE A 7 -47.53 0.26 4.25
CA ILE A 7 -47.85 1.54 4.89
C ILE A 7 -47.55 2.64 3.87
N GLN A 8 -48.62 3.22 3.34
CA GLN A 8 -48.66 4.55 2.75
C GLN A 8 -48.41 5.58 3.86
N PHE A 9 -47.65 6.63 3.55
CA PHE A 9 -48.00 7.96 4.01
C PHE A 9 -47.75 8.96 2.89
N SER A 10 -48.86 9.53 2.42
CA SER A 10 -48.97 10.62 1.48
C SER A 10 -49.11 11.92 2.28
N LEU A 11 -48.47 13.01 1.83
CA LEU A 11 -48.99 14.40 1.69
C LEU A 11 -47.83 15.42 1.82
N ILE A 12 -47.44 16.10 0.73
CA ILE A 12 -47.92 17.41 0.21
C ILE A 12 -47.25 18.62 0.88
N CYS A 13 -46.48 19.37 0.08
CA CYS A 13 -46.59 20.82 -0.19
C CYS A 13 -45.46 21.22 -1.16
N PHE A 14 -45.74 21.39 -2.45
CA PHE A 14 -45.98 22.68 -3.13
C PHE A 14 -44.86 23.72 -2.96
N PHE A 15 -44.06 23.90 -4.02
CA PHE A 15 -43.93 25.20 -4.69
C PHE A 15 -43.63 24.98 -6.17
N SER A 16 -44.56 25.47 -6.99
CA SER A 16 -44.52 25.58 -8.44
C SER A 16 -43.84 26.88 -8.89
N LEU A 17 -43.49 26.90 -10.19
CA LEU A 17 -43.24 28.04 -11.10
C LEU A 17 -41.75 28.38 -11.32
N GLY A 18 -41.22 28.48 -12.55
CA GLY A 18 -41.91 28.62 -13.83
C GLY A 18 -41.17 28.07 -15.05
N SER A 19 -41.99 27.90 -16.06
CA SER A 19 -41.83 27.40 -17.42
C SER A 19 -41.36 28.48 -18.40
N ILE A 20 -40.48 28.11 -19.34
CA ILE A 20 -40.46 28.51 -20.77
C ILE A 20 -39.72 27.34 -21.49
N SER A 21 -40.31 26.43 -22.27
CA SER A 21 -41.09 26.48 -23.53
C SER A 21 -40.26 26.58 -24.83
N CYS A 22 -40.41 25.52 -25.66
CA CYS A 22 -40.17 25.36 -27.11
C CYS A 22 -38.71 25.40 -27.65
N SER A 23 -38.31 24.64 -28.68
CA SER A 23 -38.83 23.46 -29.41
C SER A 23 -37.76 23.01 -30.44
N LYS A 24 -37.98 21.83 -31.04
CA LYS A 24 -37.43 21.27 -32.31
C LYS A 24 -36.20 20.35 -32.26
N SER A 25 -36.51 19.05 -32.20
CA SER A 25 -36.21 18.02 -33.23
C SER A 25 -35.09 18.27 -34.24
N GLU A 26 -34.08 17.39 -34.27
CA GLU A 26 -33.81 16.50 -35.42
C GLU A 26 -32.84 15.37 -35.06
N LYS A 27 -32.91 14.27 -35.82
CA LYS A 27 -32.33 12.92 -35.62
C LYS A 27 -30.88 12.80 -36.16
N PRO A 28 -30.17 11.69 -35.85
CA PRO A 28 -28.71 11.60 -35.93
C PRO A 28 -28.20 11.14 -37.31
N ILE A 29 -26.96 11.52 -37.66
CA ILE A 29 -26.23 10.99 -38.82
C ILE A 29 -24.82 10.56 -38.38
N ILE A 30 -24.58 9.26 -38.52
CA ILE A 30 -23.28 8.58 -38.51
C ILE A 30 -22.49 9.05 -39.74
N LYS A 31 -21.21 9.40 -39.58
CA LYS A 31 -20.24 9.38 -40.68
C LYS A 31 -18.90 8.83 -40.23
N ASP A 32 -18.50 7.81 -40.98
CA ASP A 32 -17.25 7.06 -40.93
C ASP A 32 -16.00 7.93 -41.01
N LEU A 33 -14.99 7.54 -40.23
CA LEU A 33 -13.60 7.92 -40.42
C LEU A 33 -13.07 7.28 -41.71
N GLN A 34 -12.68 8.12 -42.68
CA GLN A 34 -11.75 7.71 -43.72
C GLN A 34 -10.33 8.14 -43.35
N VAL A 35 -9.47 7.12 -43.27
CA VAL A 35 -8.01 7.18 -43.24
C VAL A 35 -7.51 7.86 -44.52
N SER A 36 -6.64 8.85 -44.38
CA SER A 36 -5.78 9.31 -45.47
C SER A 36 -4.35 9.45 -44.97
N ALA A 37 -3.50 8.56 -45.48
CA ALA A 37 -2.05 8.70 -45.43
C ALA A 37 -1.60 9.52 -46.63
N ALA A 38 -0.83 10.59 -46.39
CA ALA A 38 0.04 11.17 -47.41
C ALA A 38 1.27 11.80 -46.74
N LYS A 39 2.36 11.69 -47.47
CA LYS A 39 3.77 11.72 -47.08
C LYS A 39 4.39 13.00 -47.65
N SER A 40 5.23 13.72 -46.90
CA SER A 40 6.43 14.39 -47.44
C SER A 40 7.36 14.93 -46.33
N GLU A 41 8.61 14.42 -46.33
CA GLU A 41 9.93 15.08 -46.21
C GLU A 41 10.05 16.46 -45.50
N SER A 42 11.14 16.87 -44.83
CA SER A 42 12.40 16.31 -44.30
C SER A 42 13.11 17.47 -43.53
N LEU A 43 14.15 17.16 -42.73
CA LEU A 43 15.06 18.07 -41.98
C LEU A 43 14.45 18.68 -40.70
N THR A 44 14.98 18.54 -39.48
CA THR A 44 16.40 18.60 -39.09
C THR A 44 16.61 17.99 -37.69
N LYS A 45 17.65 17.15 -37.57
CA LYS A 45 18.52 16.85 -36.41
C LYS A 45 18.06 17.31 -35.01
N ASN A 46 17.78 16.33 -34.14
CA ASN A 46 18.50 16.14 -32.88
C ASN A 46 18.38 14.67 -32.46
N THR A 47 19.42 13.92 -32.83
CA THR A 47 19.69 12.57 -32.38
C THR A 47 19.78 12.56 -30.85
N VAL A 48 18.73 12.10 -30.17
CA VAL A 48 18.85 11.59 -28.80
C VAL A 48 19.69 10.33 -28.93
N GLN A 49 20.99 10.47 -28.68
CA GLN A 49 21.87 9.33 -28.49
C GLN A 49 21.31 8.55 -27.30
N SER A 50 20.83 7.34 -27.57
CA SER A 50 20.70 6.29 -26.57
C SER A 50 22.05 6.16 -25.87
N GLU A 51 22.16 6.71 -24.66
CA GLU A 51 23.35 6.53 -23.85
C GLU A 51 23.55 5.03 -23.62
N SER A 52 24.71 4.60 -24.09
CA SER A 52 25.18 3.23 -24.05
C SER A 52 25.14 2.72 -22.61
N ARG A 53 24.35 1.65 -22.37
CA ARG A 53 24.48 0.76 -21.23
C ARG A 53 25.92 0.22 -21.22
N ARG A 54 26.81 0.89 -20.50
CA ARG A 54 28.13 0.35 -20.13
C ARG A 54 28.28 0.45 -18.62
N PRO A 55 28.68 -0.63 -17.95
CA PRO A 55 29.16 -0.53 -16.58
C PRO A 55 30.41 0.36 -16.60
N GLN A 56 30.40 1.43 -15.80
CA GLN A 56 31.67 2.07 -15.46
C GLN A 56 32.46 1.07 -14.63
N SER A 57 33.67 0.80 -15.12
CA SER A 57 34.58 -0.27 -14.76
C SER A 57 34.91 -0.34 -13.27
N GLU A 58 34.88 -1.57 -12.77
CA GLU A 58 35.97 -2.21 -12.02
C GLU A 58 36.94 -1.26 -11.30
N SER A 59 36.55 -0.87 -10.09
CA SER A 59 37.53 -0.71 -9.02
C SER A 59 37.19 -1.73 -7.94
N SER A 60 38.02 -2.76 -7.89
CA SER A 60 38.08 -3.75 -6.82
C SER A 60 38.45 -3.04 -5.51
N SER A 61 37.43 -2.62 -4.77
CA SER A 61 37.55 -2.46 -3.33
C SER A 61 36.46 -3.31 -2.72
N GLY A 62 36.86 -4.29 -1.90
CA GLY A 62 35.92 -5.14 -1.18
C GLY A 62 35.02 -4.26 -0.32
N GLN A 63 33.81 -3.98 -0.81
CA GLN A 63 32.73 -3.42 -0.02
C GLN A 63 32.25 -4.54 0.92
N VAL A 64 33.02 -4.75 1.97
CA VAL A 64 32.50 -5.36 3.19
C VAL A 64 31.38 -4.43 3.63
N LEU A 65 30.14 -4.91 3.60
CA LEU A 65 29.01 -4.31 4.30
C LEU A 65 29.47 -4.03 5.74
N HIS A 66 29.90 -2.79 6.00
CA HIS A 66 30.52 -2.42 7.26
C HIS A 66 29.49 -2.58 8.37
N GLY A 67 29.67 -3.60 9.22
CA GLY A 67 29.00 -3.67 10.51
C GLY A 67 28.25 -4.97 10.84
N LEU A 68 28.23 -5.98 9.98
CA LEU A 68 27.42 -7.18 10.19
C LEU A 68 28.27 -8.46 10.28
N GLY A 69 28.13 -9.21 11.37
CA GLY A 69 28.76 -10.53 11.55
C GLY A 69 27.99 -11.64 10.84
N LEU A 70 28.67 -12.74 10.47
CA LEU A 70 28.06 -13.88 9.76
C LEU A 70 26.88 -14.50 10.53
N GLU A 71 26.98 -14.54 11.86
CA GLU A 71 25.95 -15.09 12.75
C GLU A 71 24.65 -14.29 12.72
N ASP A 72 24.75 -12.96 12.61
CA ASP A 72 23.59 -12.09 12.55
C ASP A 72 22.82 -12.28 11.24
N TYR A 73 23.54 -12.47 10.13
CA TYR A 73 22.92 -12.78 8.83
C TYR A 73 22.22 -14.15 8.83
N GLU A 74 22.81 -15.16 9.46
CA GLU A 74 22.18 -16.49 9.54
C GLU A 74 20.88 -16.44 10.35
N LYS A 75 20.88 -15.71 11.48
CA LYS A 75 19.68 -15.49 12.29
C LYS A 75 18.58 -14.80 11.48
N VAL A 76 18.92 -13.71 10.78
CA VAL A 76 17.98 -12.96 9.93
C VAL A 76 17.42 -13.84 8.82
N ALA A 77 18.29 -14.59 8.12
CA ALA A 77 17.88 -15.48 7.04
C ALA A 77 16.92 -16.58 7.52
N LYS A 78 17.21 -17.21 8.68
CA LYS A 78 16.32 -18.22 9.28
C LYS A 78 14.94 -17.65 9.59
N GLN A 79 14.88 -16.45 10.17
CA GLN A 79 13.60 -15.83 10.49
C GLN A 79 12.82 -15.40 9.25
N ILE A 80 13.48 -14.83 8.25
CA ILE A 80 12.89 -14.51 6.94
C ILE A 80 12.35 -15.78 6.28
N PHE A 81 13.11 -16.88 6.31
CA PHE A 81 12.70 -18.16 5.75
C PHE A 81 11.43 -18.70 6.44
N LEU A 82 11.39 -18.71 7.77
CA LEU A 82 10.21 -19.12 8.53
C LEU A 82 8.97 -18.30 8.16
N VAL A 83 9.12 -16.98 8.02
CA VAL A 83 8.03 -16.10 7.59
C VAL A 83 7.56 -16.48 6.19
N LYS A 84 8.49 -16.71 5.24
CA LYS A 84 8.17 -17.07 3.86
C LYS A 84 7.42 -18.41 3.77
N GLU A 85 7.83 -19.41 4.53
CA GLU A 85 7.17 -20.73 4.57
C GLU A 85 5.74 -20.66 5.12
N ALA A 86 5.47 -19.68 5.99
CA ALA A 86 4.13 -19.47 6.53
C ALA A 86 3.20 -18.68 5.59
N MET A 87 3.72 -18.06 4.52
CA MET A 87 2.89 -17.30 3.59
C MET A 87 2.00 -18.20 2.75
N SER A 88 0.78 -17.72 2.48
CA SER A 88 -0.17 -18.35 1.58
C SER A 88 0.04 -17.88 0.14
N GLU A 89 -0.42 -18.69 -0.80
CA GLU A 89 -0.58 -18.26 -2.19
C GLU A 89 -1.95 -17.61 -2.44
N GLU A 90 -2.89 -17.74 -1.48
CA GLU A 90 -4.25 -17.21 -1.57
C GLU A 90 -4.30 -15.67 -1.47
N PHE A 91 -3.39 -15.06 -0.70
CA PHE A 91 -3.35 -13.62 -0.44
C PHE A 91 -1.98 -13.00 -0.77
N PRO A 92 -1.52 -13.08 -2.03
CA PRO A 92 -0.12 -12.79 -2.40
C PRO A 92 0.31 -11.35 -2.10
N VAL A 93 -0.60 -10.37 -2.21
CA VAL A 93 -0.28 -8.96 -1.94
C VAL A 93 -0.18 -8.70 -0.43
N GLY A 94 -1.14 -9.17 0.35
CA GLY A 94 -1.08 -9.08 1.81
C GLY A 94 0.16 -9.77 2.37
N ASP A 95 0.46 -10.97 1.86
CA ASP A 95 1.60 -11.78 2.26
C ASP A 95 2.94 -11.19 1.81
N GLY A 96 3.01 -10.64 0.59
CA GLY A 96 4.19 -9.92 0.10
C GLY A 96 4.51 -8.66 0.90
N LEU A 97 3.49 -7.88 1.27
CA LEU A 97 3.66 -6.72 2.14
C LEU A 97 4.08 -7.14 3.55
N THR A 98 3.44 -8.15 4.13
CA THR A 98 3.84 -8.71 5.43
C THR A 98 5.30 -9.16 5.40
N PHE A 99 5.70 -9.92 4.39
CA PHE A 99 7.07 -10.40 4.22
C PHE A 99 8.06 -9.24 4.13
N THR A 100 7.73 -8.21 3.35
CA THR A 100 8.54 -6.98 3.24
C THR A 100 8.73 -6.31 4.61
N MET A 101 7.67 -6.22 5.42
CA MET A 101 7.77 -5.63 6.76
C MET A 101 8.68 -6.43 7.69
N TYR A 102 8.64 -7.77 7.63
CA TYR A 102 9.57 -8.61 8.38
C TYR A 102 11.01 -8.44 7.92
N ILE A 103 11.27 -8.36 6.60
CA ILE A 103 12.61 -8.06 6.09
C ILE A 103 13.11 -6.75 6.70
N LEU A 104 12.33 -5.67 6.60
CA LEU A 104 12.72 -4.36 7.15
C LEU A 104 12.95 -4.41 8.67
N ARG A 105 12.10 -5.14 9.41
CA ARG A 105 12.22 -5.31 10.86
C ARG A 105 13.49 -6.07 11.25
N TYR A 106 13.79 -7.20 10.60
CA TYR A 106 14.99 -7.98 10.89
C TYR A 106 16.27 -7.27 10.45
N LEU A 107 16.22 -6.58 9.31
CA LEU A 107 17.27 -5.67 8.88
C LEU A 107 17.51 -4.56 9.92
N SER A 108 16.46 -4.03 10.55
CA SER A 108 16.61 -3.06 11.65
C SER A 108 17.14 -3.68 12.95
N GLU A 109 16.97 -5.00 13.16
CA GLU A 109 17.52 -5.73 14.32
C GLU A 109 19.04 -5.91 14.21
N VAL A 110 19.50 -6.27 13.01
CA VAL A 110 20.73 -5.79 12.36
C VAL A 110 21.68 -4.97 13.23
N GLY A 111 21.29 -3.71 13.34
CA GLY A 111 22.09 -2.64 13.86
C GLY A 111 21.78 -1.34 13.13
N ASP A 112 22.52 -0.30 13.46
CA ASP A 112 22.37 1.01 12.83
C ASP A 112 23.23 1.06 11.56
N TYR A 113 22.59 1.05 10.39
CA TYR A 113 23.28 1.21 9.11
C TYR A 113 22.44 1.96 8.07
N ILE A 114 23.09 2.34 6.98
CA ILE A 114 22.49 3.14 5.92
C ILE A 114 22.66 2.38 4.60
N LEU A 115 21.56 2.15 3.89
CA LEU A 115 21.59 1.75 2.48
C LEU A 115 21.41 2.98 1.62
N THR A 116 22.42 3.31 0.83
CA THR A 116 22.36 4.41 -0.13
C THR A 116 21.55 4.00 -1.36
N ASN A 117 21.14 4.98 -2.18
CA ASN A 117 20.50 4.68 -3.47
C ASN A 117 21.35 3.76 -4.36
N GLU A 118 22.67 3.92 -4.33
CA GLU A 118 23.62 3.09 -5.08
C GLU A 118 23.55 1.64 -4.60
N ASP A 119 23.59 1.40 -3.28
CA ASP A 119 23.47 0.06 -2.70
C ASP A 119 22.13 -0.59 -3.10
N ILE A 120 21.03 0.15 -2.98
CA ILE A 120 19.69 -0.33 -3.32
C ILE A 120 19.61 -0.68 -4.82
N SER A 121 20.15 0.18 -5.68
CA SER A 121 20.16 -0.06 -7.14
C SER A 121 21.00 -1.27 -7.51
N ASN A 122 22.15 -1.46 -6.86
CA ASN A 122 23.00 -2.63 -7.06
C ASN A 122 22.30 -3.92 -6.62
N LEU A 123 21.51 -3.90 -5.55
CA LEU A 123 20.70 -5.04 -5.12
C LEU A 123 19.64 -5.42 -6.16
N LEU A 124 18.99 -4.43 -6.81
CA LEU A 124 18.03 -4.72 -7.89
C LEU A 124 18.70 -5.38 -9.09
N VAL A 125 19.84 -4.84 -9.53
CA VAL A 125 20.62 -5.42 -10.65
C VAL A 125 21.11 -6.83 -10.32
N ALA A 126 21.55 -7.06 -9.09
CA ALA A 126 21.94 -8.40 -8.63
C ALA A 126 20.74 -9.36 -8.65
N PHE A 127 19.57 -8.90 -8.19
CA PHE A 127 18.35 -9.70 -8.21
C PHE A 127 17.92 -10.09 -9.63
N GLU A 128 17.95 -9.17 -10.60
CA GLU A 128 17.64 -9.50 -12.00
C GLU A 128 18.62 -10.52 -12.59
N LYS A 129 19.91 -10.40 -12.27
CA LYS A 129 20.93 -11.36 -12.74
C LYS A 129 20.71 -12.76 -12.18
N ILE A 130 20.28 -12.86 -10.92
CA ILE A 130 20.05 -14.14 -10.24
C ILE A 130 18.73 -14.76 -10.71
N SER A 131 17.66 -13.96 -10.80
CA SER A 131 16.34 -14.44 -11.23
C SER A 131 16.28 -14.72 -12.73
N GLY A 132 17.11 -14.05 -13.53
CA GLY A 132 17.02 -14.08 -14.99
C GLY A 132 15.85 -13.26 -15.55
N GLU A 133 15.11 -12.57 -14.69
CA GLU A 133 13.93 -11.77 -15.04
C GLU A 133 14.23 -10.28 -14.89
N LYS A 134 13.62 -9.47 -15.75
CA LYS A 134 13.67 -8.02 -15.60
C LYS A 134 12.57 -7.55 -14.68
N LEU A 135 12.91 -6.66 -13.77
CA LEU A 135 11.95 -5.98 -12.91
C LEU A 135 11.16 -4.93 -13.71
N ASP A 136 9.94 -4.66 -13.24
CA ASP A 136 9.10 -3.61 -13.80
C ASP A 136 9.77 -2.23 -13.72
N GLU A 137 9.60 -1.40 -14.75
CA GLU A 137 10.23 -0.07 -14.83
C GLU A 137 9.77 0.84 -13.68
N THR A 138 8.53 0.68 -13.21
CA THR A 138 7.99 1.41 -12.06
C THR A 138 8.80 1.18 -10.78
N ILE A 139 9.43 0.00 -10.63
CA ILE A 139 10.30 -0.30 -9.50
C ILE A 139 11.56 0.58 -9.55
N TYR A 140 12.18 0.68 -10.73
CA TYR A 140 13.34 1.54 -10.94
C TYR A 140 13.01 3.02 -10.75
N GLU A 141 11.90 3.48 -11.31
CA GLU A 141 11.42 4.85 -11.13
C GLU A 141 11.15 5.19 -9.66
N THR A 142 10.60 4.24 -8.90
CA THR A 142 10.37 4.41 -7.46
C THR A 142 11.69 4.47 -6.70
N VAL A 143 12.62 3.55 -6.99
CA VAL A 143 13.92 3.46 -6.30
C VAL A 143 14.80 4.66 -6.62
N ALA A 144 14.79 5.18 -7.84
CA ALA A 144 15.51 6.38 -8.24
C ALA A 144 15.14 7.63 -7.42
N GLN A 145 13.95 7.66 -6.82
CA GLN A 145 13.51 8.75 -5.94
C GLN A 145 14.00 8.59 -4.49
N ILE A 146 14.37 7.37 -4.07
CA ILE A 146 14.87 7.07 -2.73
C ILE A 146 16.35 7.45 -2.67
N LYS A 147 16.69 8.40 -1.79
CA LYS A 147 18.08 8.80 -1.55
C LYS A 147 18.83 7.77 -0.71
N LYS A 148 18.21 7.31 0.37
CA LYS A 148 18.76 6.31 1.29
C LYS A 148 17.67 5.77 2.23
N LEU A 149 17.92 4.59 2.76
CA LEU A 149 17.21 3.99 3.89
C LEU A 149 18.15 3.97 5.09
N LYS A 150 17.67 4.43 6.25
CA LYS A 150 18.41 4.34 7.51
C LYS A 150 17.71 3.35 8.41
N PHE A 151 18.41 2.27 8.74
CA PHE A 151 17.96 1.23 9.66
C PHE A 151 18.52 1.53 11.06
N GLY A 152 17.80 1.09 12.08
CA GLY A 152 18.28 1.20 13.46
C GLY A 152 17.18 1.18 14.50
N LYS A 153 17.49 1.76 15.67
CA LYS A 153 16.50 1.98 16.74
C LYS A 153 16.07 3.44 16.86
N ASN A 154 14.77 3.68 16.97
CA ASN A 154 14.21 4.94 17.43
C ASN A 154 13.42 4.74 18.73
N SER A 155 13.80 5.46 19.78
CA SER A 155 13.12 5.39 21.09
C SER A 155 13.02 3.95 21.62
N GLY A 156 14.08 3.16 21.40
CA GLY A 156 14.17 1.75 21.81
C GLY A 156 13.50 0.73 20.86
N LYS A 157 12.78 1.19 19.82
CA LYS A 157 12.05 0.33 18.87
C LYS A 157 12.79 0.25 17.55
N TYR A 158 12.72 -0.90 16.86
CA TYR A 158 13.30 -1.05 15.53
C TYR A 158 12.57 -0.15 14.53
N ALA A 159 13.32 0.53 13.67
CA ALA A 159 12.75 1.48 12.73
C ALA A 159 13.57 1.63 11.45
N VAL A 160 12.86 1.99 10.37
CA VAL A 160 13.44 2.41 9.09
C VAL A 160 12.99 3.82 8.77
N GLU A 161 13.95 4.71 8.53
CA GLU A 161 13.70 6.06 8.03
C GLU A 161 14.03 6.13 6.53
N ILE A 162 13.07 6.61 5.74
CA ILE A 162 13.15 6.69 4.29
C ILE A 162 13.44 8.15 3.89
N PHE A 163 14.57 8.38 3.22
CA PHE A 163 14.96 9.70 2.74
C PHE A 163 14.75 9.78 1.23
N ALA A 164 14.16 10.87 0.76
CA ALA A 164 13.94 11.11 -0.67
C ALA A 164 15.00 12.07 -1.22
N PHE A 165 15.33 11.97 -2.51
CA PHE A 165 16.15 12.99 -3.18
C PHE A 165 15.43 14.33 -3.22
N ASN A 166 14.16 14.33 -3.65
CA ASN A 166 13.32 15.51 -3.59
C ASN A 166 12.64 15.61 -2.22
N LYS A 167 13.16 16.44 -1.32
CA LYS A 167 12.61 16.61 0.04
C LYS A 167 11.17 17.16 0.05
N LYS A 168 10.80 17.96 -0.95
CA LYS A 168 9.47 18.59 -1.01
C LYS A 168 8.42 17.64 -1.54
N GLU A 169 8.77 16.77 -2.48
CA GLU A 169 7.84 15.82 -3.10
C GLU A 169 7.88 14.44 -2.42
N GLY A 170 8.99 14.04 -1.81
CA GLY A 170 9.16 12.69 -1.32
C GLY A 170 9.32 11.69 -2.48
N VAL A 171 9.00 10.42 -2.22
CA VAL A 171 8.83 9.38 -3.25
C VAL A 171 7.37 9.34 -3.63
N LEU A 172 7.09 9.43 -4.93
CA LEU A 172 5.75 9.38 -5.50
C LEU A 172 5.62 8.14 -6.37
N ILE A 173 4.61 7.33 -6.06
CA ILE A 173 4.28 6.09 -6.77
C ILE A 173 2.92 6.34 -7.44
N PRO A 174 2.89 6.57 -8.77
CA PRO A 174 1.63 6.77 -9.48
C PRO A 174 0.81 5.48 -9.46
N ILE A 175 -0.51 5.62 -9.27
CA ILE A 175 -1.46 4.49 -9.28
C ILE A 175 -2.48 4.74 -10.40
N ASN A 176 -3.10 5.92 -10.42
CA ASN A 176 -4.06 6.37 -11.44
C ASN A 176 -5.19 5.36 -11.71
N GLU A 177 -5.67 4.70 -10.66
CA GLU A 177 -6.73 3.71 -10.77
C GLU A 177 -8.09 4.39 -10.60
N VAL A 178 -8.92 4.34 -11.64
CA VAL A 178 -10.27 4.92 -11.65
C VAL A 178 -11.26 3.86 -11.24
N SER A 179 -12.15 4.20 -10.31
CA SER A 179 -13.21 3.30 -9.87
C SER A 179 -14.50 3.56 -10.66
N GLU A 180 -15.12 2.48 -11.12
CA GLU A 180 -16.40 2.53 -11.84
C GLU A 180 -17.61 2.62 -10.90
N GLU A 181 -17.44 2.28 -9.61
CA GLU A 181 -18.53 2.19 -8.64
C GLU A 181 -18.17 2.75 -7.26
N GLY A 182 -19.16 3.39 -6.60
CA GLY A 182 -19.06 3.82 -5.21
C GLY A 182 -18.60 5.27 -5.01
N MET A 183 -18.10 5.55 -3.80
CA MET A 183 -17.73 6.92 -3.39
C MET A 183 -16.28 7.30 -3.75
N VAL A 184 -15.42 6.31 -3.98
CA VAL A 184 -14.06 6.51 -4.49
C VAL A 184 -14.16 6.73 -5.98
N GLN A 185 -13.53 7.79 -6.50
CA GLN A 185 -13.48 8.08 -7.93
C GLN A 185 -12.14 7.66 -8.53
N GLU A 186 -11.04 7.96 -7.83
CA GLU A 186 -9.70 7.71 -8.34
C GLU A 186 -8.70 7.53 -7.19
N ILE A 187 -7.86 6.51 -7.25
CA ILE A 187 -6.65 6.37 -6.44
C ILE A 187 -5.49 6.93 -7.26
N LYS A 188 -5.03 8.14 -6.90
CA LYS A 188 -4.06 8.89 -7.71
C LYS A 188 -2.65 8.36 -7.56
N TYR A 189 -2.15 8.36 -6.33
CA TYR A 189 -0.78 8.01 -6.01
C TYR A 189 -0.62 7.60 -4.56
N ALA A 190 0.39 6.77 -4.29
CA ALA A 190 0.98 6.64 -2.96
C ALA A 190 2.16 7.60 -2.84
N ARG A 191 2.36 8.16 -1.65
CA ARG A 191 3.46 9.09 -1.38
C ARG A 191 4.11 8.79 -0.05
N ILE A 192 5.45 8.70 -0.09
CA ILE A 192 6.33 8.55 1.06
C ILE A 192 7.09 9.87 1.20
N LYS A 193 6.80 10.65 2.25
CA LYS A 193 7.49 11.92 2.49
C LYS A 193 8.97 11.69 2.80
N ASP A 194 9.80 12.71 2.57
CA ASP A 194 11.16 12.71 3.11
C ASP A 194 11.13 12.53 4.62
N LYS A 195 12.02 11.68 5.14
CA LYS A 195 12.07 11.25 6.55
C LYS A 195 10.79 10.55 7.01
N ALA A 196 10.10 9.86 6.10
CA ALA A 196 9.05 8.94 6.51
C ALA A 196 9.65 7.84 7.37
N GLU A 197 8.87 7.35 8.31
CA GLU A 197 9.33 6.41 9.33
C GLU A 197 8.39 5.21 9.38
N ILE A 198 8.97 4.01 9.47
CA ILE A 198 8.28 2.76 9.76
C ILE A 198 8.88 2.22 11.05
N ILE A 199 8.08 2.08 12.09
CA ILE A 199 8.48 1.61 13.42
C ILE A 199 7.83 0.25 13.65
N PHE A 200 8.61 -0.71 14.15
CA PHE A 200 8.19 -2.08 14.40
C PHE A 200 8.17 -2.38 15.90
N ASP A 201 7.08 -2.98 16.34
CA ASP A 201 6.86 -3.49 17.68
C ASP A 201 6.47 -4.96 17.58
N ASP A 202 7.15 -5.81 18.34
CA ASP A 202 6.80 -7.21 18.45
C ASP A 202 5.53 -7.36 19.31
N VAL A 203 4.64 -8.28 18.96
CA VAL A 203 3.42 -8.57 19.72
C VAL A 203 3.64 -9.85 20.53
N ASP A 204 4.39 -9.73 21.63
CA ASP A 204 4.78 -10.87 22.46
C ASP A 204 4.31 -10.77 23.93
N SER A 205 3.93 -9.56 24.38
CA SER A 205 3.41 -9.35 25.71
C SER A 205 1.89 -9.47 25.78
N LYS A 206 1.36 -9.79 26.97
CA LYS A 206 -0.10 -9.83 27.22
C LYS A 206 -0.80 -8.51 26.86
N LEU A 207 -0.11 -7.37 27.01
CA LEU A 207 -0.67 -6.05 26.70
C LEU A 207 -0.76 -5.83 25.19
N GLU A 208 0.26 -6.19 24.43
CA GLU A 208 0.27 -6.09 22.96
C GLU A 208 -0.74 -7.06 22.35
N ILE A 209 -0.80 -8.29 22.85
CA ILE A 209 -1.81 -9.29 22.42
C ILE A 209 -3.23 -8.74 22.64
N LYS A 210 -3.49 -8.12 23.80
CA LYS A 210 -4.79 -7.47 24.07
C LYS A 210 -5.04 -6.29 23.13
N ALA A 211 -4.01 -5.51 22.80
CA ALA A 211 -4.11 -4.40 21.86
C ALA A 211 -4.45 -4.88 20.44
N LEU A 212 -3.78 -5.94 19.95
CA LEU A 212 -4.07 -6.60 18.68
C LEU A 212 -5.52 -7.11 18.64
N LYS A 213 -5.96 -7.86 19.66
CA LYS A 213 -7.36 -8.35 19.73
C LYS A 213 -8.36 -7.21 19.66
N ARG A 214 -8.13 -6.13 20.41
CA ARG A 214 -8.98 -4.93 20.36
C ARG A 214 -8.94 -4.30 18.97
N PHE A 215 -7.76 -4.19 18.35
CA PHE A 215 -7.60 -3.61 17.02
C PHE A 215 -8.44 -4.37 15.98
N LEU A 216 -8.39 -5.71 16.00
CA LEU A 216 -9.14 -6.56 15.07
C LEU A 216 -10.65 -6.55 15.34
N THR A 217 -11.08 -6.42 16.60
CA THR A 217 -12.51 -6.55 16.97
C THR A 217 -13.27 -5.22 16.95
N GLU A 218 -12.64 -4.13 17.38
CA GLU A 218 -13.23 -2.78 17.49
C GLU A 218 -13.84 -2.33 16.16
N LYS A 219 -15.09 -1.88 16.18
CA LYS A 219 -15.72 -1.24 15.02
C LYS A 219 -15.36 0.23 14.98
N ILE A 220 -14.80 0.69 13.86
CA ILE A 220 -14.68 2.14 13.62
C ILE A 220 -16.07 2.73 13.39
N THR A 221 -16.37 3.81 14.10
CA THR A 221 -17.57 4.63 13.94
C THR A 221 -17.16 6.11 13.89
N ILE A 222 -17.95 6.95 13.22
CA ILE A 222 -17.82 8.41 13.27
C ILE A 222 -19.02 8.96 14.04
N PRO A 223 -18.81 9.59 15.21
CA PRO A 223 -19.91 10.24 15.92
C PRO A 223 -20.58 11.29 15.02
N LEU A 224 -21.92 11.33 15.02
CA LEU A 224 -22.76 12.35 14.35
C LEU A 224 -22.88 12.27 12.82
N VAL A 225 -22.33 11.24 12.16
CA VAL A 225 -22.51 11.03 10.70
C VAL A 225 -23.37 9.80 10.48
N SER A 226 -24.39 9.89 9.61
CA SER A 226 -25.22 8.73 9.29
C SER A 226 -24.41 7.66 8.56
N ASP A 227 -24.60 6.40 8.93
CA ASP A 227 -23.90 5.26 8.32
C ASP A 227 -24.15 5.17 6.79
N SER A 228 -25.25 5.73 6.30
CA SER A 228 -25.59 5.81 4.87
C SER A 228 -24.71 6.78 4.05
N MET A 229 -24.03 7.74 4.70
CA MET A 229 -23.19 8.73 4.02
C MET A 229 -21.73 8.32 3.90
N LEU A 230 -21.33 7.20 4.50
CA LEU A 230 -19.93 6.77 4.54
C LEU A 230 -19.78 5.38 3.94
N PRO A 231 -18.67 5.11 3.24
CA PRO A 231 -18.34 3.76 2.84
C PRO A 231 -18.09 2.90 4.10
N PRO A 232 -18.20 1.57 4.00
CA PRO A 232 -17.90 0.68 5.12
C PRO A 232 -16.50 0.98 5.67
N LEU A 233 -16.45 1.42 6.93
CA LEU A 233 -15.21 1.83 7.61
C LEU A 233 -14.39 0.63 8.13
N ASN A 234 -15.00 -0.56 8.16
CA ASN A 234 -14.30 -1.80 8.50
C ASN A 234 -14.50 -2.78 7.34
N GLN A 235 -13.51 -2.85 6.46
CA GLN A 235 -13.44 -3.77 5.31
C GLN A 235 -12.43 -4.86 5.65
N LEU A 236 -12.79 -5.67 6.65
CA LEU A 236 -11.94 -6.76 7.09
C LEU A 236 -12.49 -8.08 6.58
N HIS A 237 -11.58 -8.98 6.21
CA HIS A 237 -11.89 -10.36 5.90
C HIS A 237 -12.75 -10.97 7.02
N LYS A 238 -13.79 -11.70 6.63
CA LYS A 238 -14.81 -12.24 7.55
C LYS A 238 -14.21 -13.04 8.70
N ASP A 239 -13.11 -13.75 8.44
CA ASP A 239 -12.45 -14.62 9.40
C ASP A 239 -11.29 -13.94 10.15
N ILE A 240 -11.00 -12.66 9.92
CA ILE A 240 -9.87 -11.96 10.57
C ILE A 240 -9.96 -11.93 12.09
N LYS A 241 -11.15 -12.15 12.67
CA LYS A 241 -11.37 -12.16 14.13
C LYS A 241 -11.34 -13.57 14.71
N TYR A 242 -11.26 -14.59 13.86
CA TYR A 242 -11.38 -15.99 14.24
C TYR A 242 -10.16 -16.47 15.05
N ASP A 243 -10.41 -16.92 16.28
CA ASP A 243 -9.44 -17.67 17.09
C ASP A 243 -8.03 -17.03 17.18
N VAL A 244 -7.99 -15.71 17.42
CA VAL A 244 -6.73 -14.94 17.54
C VAL A 244 -5.86 -15.46 18.68
N GLU A 245 -6.48 -15.99 19.74
CA GLU A 245 -5.78 -16.53 20.92
C GLU A 245 -4.97 -17.76 20.57
N ASN A 246 -5.63 -18.78 20.05
CA ASN A 246 -4.99 -20.01 19.65
C ASN A 246 -3.95 -19.78 18.54
N TYR A 247 -4.19 -18.83 17.63
CA TYR A 247 -3.17 -18.43 16.65
C TYR A 247 -1.90 -17.90 17.33
N ILE A 248 -2.04 -16.96 18.27
CA ILE A 248 -0.89 -16.36 18.97
C ILE A 248 -0.15 -17.39 19.82
N ASP A 249 -0.87 -18.30 20.46
CA ASP A 249 -0.27 -19.32 21.34
C ASP A 249 0.49 -20.40 20.56
N ASN A 250 0.12 -20.66 19.29
CA ASN A 250 0.72 -21.73 18.48
C ASN A 250 1.67 -21.22 17.37
N THR A 251 1.61 -19.95 17.01
CA THR A 251 2.48 -19.42 15.94
C THR A 251 3.94 -19.41 16.39
N LYS A 252 4.83 -19.83 15.49
CA LYS A 252 6.28 -19.69 15.68
C LYS A 252 6.79 -18.31 15.26
N ILE A 253 5.93 -17.52 14.61
CA ILE A 253 6.27 -16.20 14.09
C ILE A 253 5.55 -15.16 14.93
N ILE A 254 6.33 -14.30 15.56
CA ILE A 254 5.81 -13.22 16.41
C ILE A 254 5.14 -12.17 15.51
N PRO A 255 3.83 -11.89 15.67
CA PRO A 255 3.14 -10.83 14.93
C PRO A 255 3.77 -9.47 15.19
N LEU A 256 3.69 -8.55 14.22
CA LEU A 256 4.21 -7.18 14.36
C LEU A 256 3.08 -6.18 14.45
N GLU A 257 3.19 -5.21 15.36
CA GLU A 257 2.54 -3.91 15.25
C GLU A 257 3.49 -2.96 14.51
N ILE A 258 2.99 -2.33 13.44
CA ILE A 258 3.79 -1.44 12.60
C ILE A 258 3.15 -0.06 12.62
N LYS A 259 3.92 0.94 13.03
CA LYS A 259 3.48 2.34 13.03
C LYS A 259 4.21 3.11 11.94
N THR A 260 3.46 3.79 11.08
CA THR A 260 4.05 4.57 9.99
C THR A 260 3.81 6.06 10.18
N LYS A 261 4.80 6.85 9.74
CA LYS A 261 4.71 8.32 9.67
C LYS A 261 5.15 8.78 8.30
N GLY A 262 4.40 9.71 7.72
CA GLY A 262 4.76 10.33 6.44
C GLY A 262 4.40 9.51 5.19
N ILE A 263 3.71 8.37 5.33
CA ILE A 263 3.23 7.56 4.21
C ILE A 263 1.72 7.76 4.06
N TYR A 264 1.25 8.09 2.85
CA TYR A 264 -0.17 8.24 2.58
C TYR A 264 -0.54 7.91 1.13
N ILE A 265 -1.82 7.57 0.93
CA ILE A 265 -2.42 7.38 -0.39
C ILE A 265 -3.34 8.58 -0.67
N LYS A 266 -3.21 9.16 -1.86
CA LYS A 266 -4.06 10.25 -2.34
C LYS A 266 -5.24 9.66 -3.10
N VAL A 267 -6.44 9.94 -2.62
CA VAL A 267 -7.69 9.41 -3.18
C VAL A 267 -8.66 10.56 -3.44
N ASP A 268 -9.22 10.57 -4.63
CA ASP A 268 -10.33 11.45 -5.00
C ASP A 268 -11.65 10.72 -4.77
N THR A 269 -12.64 11.45 -4.24
CA THR A 269 -13.95 10.89 -3.90
C THR A 269 -15.04 11.83 -4.39
N SER A 270 -16.20 11.27 -4.72
CA SER A 270 -17.40 12.00 -5.14
C SER A 270 -18.11 12.74 -4.00
N THR A 271 -17.66 12.57 -2.75
CA THR A 271 -18.25 13.19 -1.56
C THR A 271 -17.76 14.63 -1.35
N VAL A 272 -18.35 15.32 -0.36
CA VAL A 272 -17.85 16.63 0.14
C VAL A 272 -16.40 16.59 0.60
N PHE A 273 -15.88 15.40 0.93
CA PHE A 273 -14.48 15.19 1.27
C PHE A 273 -13.67 14.82 0.03
N ASN A 274 -13.69 15.65 -1.01
CA ASN A 274 -12.86 15.43 -2.18
C ASN A 274 -11.36 15.41 -1.81
N ASN A 275 -10.54 14.77 -2.66
CA ASN A 275 -9.09 14.92 -2.62
C ASN A 275 -8.44 14.55 -1.27
N MET A 276 -8.82 13.42 -0.67
CA MET A 276 -8.33 12.97 0.63
C MET A 276 -6.91 12.42 0.60
N LYS A 277 -6.21 12.58 1.72
CA LYS A 277 -4.92 11.92 1.99
C LYS A 277 -5.14 10.92 3.11
N PHE A 278 -5.18 9.63 2.76
CA PHE A 278 -5.28 8.53 3.70
C PHE A 278 -3.90 8.16 4.19
N TYR A 279 -3.56 8.62 5.39
CA TYR A 279 -2.31 8.25 6.04
C TYR A 279 -2.40 6.84 6.56
N LEU A 280 -1.40 6.03 6.23
CA LEU A 280 -1.17 4.76 6.90
C LEU A 280 -0.77 5.11 8.34
N ARG A 281 -1.41 4.46 9.33
CA ARG A 281 -1.19 4.76 10.75
C ARG A 281 -0.61 3.58 11.49
N THR A 282 -1.38 2.49 11.50
CA THR A 282 -1.06 1.28 12.23
C THR A 282 -1.39 0.10 11.36
N LEU A 283 -0.45 -0.81 11.22
CA LEU A 283 -0.63 -2.09 10.54
C LEU A 283 -0.31 -3.20 11.54
N TYR A 284 -0.94 -4.35 11.34
CA TYR A 284 -0.62 -5.57 12.05
C TYR A 284 -0.35 -6.67 11.05
N THR A 285 0.74 -7.41 11.26
CA THR A 285 1.04 -8.63 10.52
C THR A 285 0.51 -9.85 11.26
N LEU A 286 0.03 -10.84 10.54
CA LEU A 286 -0.59 -12.07 11.02
C LEU A 286 -0.17 -13.25 10.11
N PRO A 287 1.14 -13.50 9.94
CA PRO A 287 1.65 -14.50 9.02
C PRO A 287 1.17 -15.91 9.37
N GLY A 288 0.88 -16.74 8.37
CA GLY A 288 0.53 -18.16 8.56
C GLY A 288 -0.81 -18.43 9.21
N ARG A 289 -1.66 -17.42 9.35
CA ARG A 289 -2.95 -17.59 9.98
C ARG A 289 -3.93 -18.31 9.04
N LYS A 290 -4.62 -19.32 9.57
CA LYS A 290 -5.57 -20.14 8.83
C LYS A 290 -6.84 -20.40 9.65
N LYS A 291 -7.93 -20.69 8.97
CA LYS A 291 -9.17 -21.23 9.54
C LYS A 291 -9.61 -22.43 8.70
N ASP A 292 -9.79 -23.57 9.35
CA ASP A 292 -10.24 -24.81 8.70
C ASP A 292 -9.39 -25.18 7.45
N GLY A 293 -8.10 -24.86 7.48
CA GLY A 293 -7.16 -25.07 6.38
C GLY A 293 -7.05 -23.92 5.37
N ALA A 294 -8.06 -23.04 5.27
CA ALA A 294 -8.04 -21.86 4.40
C ALA A 294 -7.20 -20.73 4.99
N ALA A 295 -6.48 -19.99 4.15
CA ALA A 295 -5.65 -18.89 4.62
C ALA A 295 -6.51 -17.70 5.10
N ILE A 296 -5.90 -16.85 5.91
CA ILE A 296 -6.46 -15.55 6.29
C ILE A 296 -5.42 -14.49 5.91
N PRO A 297 -5.83 -13.33 5.36
CA PRO A 297 -4.92 -12.26 5.02
C PRO A 297 -3.96 -11.91 6.16
N SER A 298 -2.67 -11.91 5.86
CA SER A 298 -1.63 -11.66 6.86
C SER A 298 -1.43 -10.20 7.20
N LEU A 299 -2.05 -9.26 6.49
CA LEU A 299 -1.90 -7.83 6.75
C LEU A 299 -3.24 -7.16 7.00
N VAL A 300 -3.34 -6.48 8.13
CA VAL A 300 -4.47 -5.60 8.45
C VAL A 300 -3.95 -4.21 8.73
N MET A 301 -4.56 -3.19 8.12
CA MET A 301 -4.13 -1.81 8.30
C MET A 301 -5.27 -0.91 8.73
N ARG A 302 -4.91 0.12 9.48
CA ARG A 302 -5.74 1.27 9.79
C ARG A 302 -5.20 2.48 9.04
N ILE A 303 -6.02 3.03 8.15
CA ILE A 303 -5.75 4.25 7.42
C ILE A 303 -6.66 5.38 7.91
N ARG A 304 -6.19 6.63 7.83
CA ARG A 304 -6.94 7.79 8.32
C ARG A 304 -6.84 8.99 7.39
N ALA A 305 -7.97 9.61 7.09
CA ALA A 305 -8.08 10.92 6.45
C ALA A 305 -9.04 11.81 7.26
N LYS A 306 -8.54 12.94 7.80
CA LYS A 306 -9.35 13.85 8.66
C LYS A 306 -10.02 13.10 9.83
N LEU A 307 -11.36 13.04 9.84
CA LEU A 307 -12.19 12.31 10.81
C LEU A 307 -12.51 10.88 10.36
N VAL A 308 -12.28 10.55 9.09
CA VAL A 308 -12.52 9.22 8.54
C VAL A 308 -11.37 8.31 8.91
N ASN A 309 -11.69 7.23 9.61
CA ASN A 309 -10.77 6.12 9.87
C ASN A 309 -11.31 4.90 9.13
N VAL A 310 -10.44 4.12 8.53
CA VAL A 310 -10.82 2.87 7.85
C VAL A 310 -9.88 1.77 8.33
N LYS A 311 -10.44 0.59 8.58
CA LYS A 311 -9.72 -0.65 8.89
C LYS A 311 -9.93 -1.61 7.72
N ILE A 312 -8.83 -2.11 7.16
CA ILE A 312 -8.83 -2.90 5.91
C ILE A 312 -7.91 -4.11 6.10
N SER A 313 -8.35 -5.30 5.68
CA SER A 313 -7.43 -6.43 5.43
C SER A 313 -7.02 -6.42 3.97
N ILE A 314 -5.74 -6.72 3.70
CA ILE A 314 -5.22 -6.74 2.33
C ILE A 314 -5.34 -8.14 1.79
N ASP A 315 -6.44 -8.37 1.08
CA ASP A 315 -6.77 -9.65 0.47
C ASP A 315 -6.18 -9.72 -0.96
N GLN A 316 -6.20 -8.59 -1.68
CA GLN A 316 -5.61 -8.38 -3.01
C GLN A 316 -4.93 -7.02 -3.06
#